data_AF-A0A1G5Y6U1-F1
#
_entry.id   AF-A0A1G5Y6U1-F1
#
_cell.length_a   1.000
_cell.length_b   1.000
_cell.length_c   1.000
_cell.angle_alpha   90.00
_cell.angle_beta   90.00
_cell.angle_gamma   90.00
#
_symmetry.space_group_name_H-M   'P 1'
#
loop_
_entity.id
_entity.type
_entity.pdbx_description
1 polymer ?
#
loop_
_entity_poly.entity_id
_entity_poly.type
_entity_poly.pdbx_seq_one_letter_code
_entity_poly.pdbx_strand_id
1 'polypeptide(L)'
;MRFIFLTILTAIVVVFLNPIAPFWLVMIGIAVLSALVYPNGIGGFLGGGLGMGLTWLGQSIYLGITSASSLPDRMGELMGLGSGMTLVAVTGIIGFILGAFSGLTGVLFRDLLQKSPKNVYRG
;
A
#
# COMPACT_ATOMS: atom_id res chain seq x y z
N MET A 1 7.85 -16.04 -1.74
CA MET A 1 6.74 -16.28 -0.78
C MET A 1 6.56 -15.14 0.24
N ARG A 2 7.64 -14.49 0.72
CA ARG A 2 7.51 -13.32 1.63
C ARG A 2 6.78 -12.11 1.04
N PHE A 3 6.92 -11.86 -0.26
CA PHE A 3 6.15 -10.85 -0.99
C PHE A 3 4.64 -11.08 -0.86
N ILE A 4 4.14 -12.26 -1.28
CA ILE A 4 2.70 -12.60 -1.22
C ILE A 4 2.19 -12.50 0.22
N PHE A 5 2.97 -13.01 1.18
CA PHE A 5 2.63 -12.91 2.60
C PHE A 5 2.51 -11.44 3.07
N LEU A 6 3.46 -10.58 2.69
CA LEU A 6 3.40 -9.15 2.98
C LEU A 6 2.20 -8.47 2.30
N THR A 7 1.87 -8.85 1.07
CA THR A 7 0.70 -8.33 0.34
C THR A 7 -0.59 -8.60 1.12
N ILE A 8 -0.77 -9.85 1.57
CA ILE A 8 -1.96 -10.25 2.34
C ILE A 8 -2.00 -9.50 3.68
N LEU A 9 -0.86 -9.43 4.39
CA LEU A 9 -0.79 -8.75 5.68
C LEU A 9 -1.05 -7.25 5.55
N THR A 10 -0.53 -6.63 4.49
CA THR A 10 -0.78 -5.24 4.14
C THR A 10 -2.27 -5.03 3.86
N ALA A 11 -2.89 -5.90 3.07
CA ALA A 11 -4.32 -5.81 2.77
C ALA A 11 -5.18 -5.87 4.06
N ILE A 12 -4.85 -6.79 4.98
CA ILE A 12 -5.51 -6.90 6.28
C ILE A 12 -5.35 -5.59 7.08
N VAL A 13 -4.11 -5.09 7.21
CA VAL A 13 -3.87 -3.83 7.93
C VAL A 13 -4.65 -2.68 7.29
N VAL A 14 -4.65 -2.55 5.98
CA VAL A 14 -5.36 -1.47 5.29
C VAL A 14 -6.87 -1.57 5.53
N VAL A 15 -7.47 -2.77 5.45
CA VAL A 15 -8.92 -2.96 5.68
C VAL A 15 -9.34 -2.56 7.11
N PHE A 16 -8.58 -2.97 8.12
CA PHE A 16 -8.96 -2.76 9.52
C PHE A 16 -8.47 -1.43 10.11
N LEU A 17 -7.37 -0.87 9.60
CA LEU A 17 -6.77 0.35 10.13
C LEU A 17 -7.30 1.61 9.43
N ASN A 18 -7.61 1.58 8.13
CA ASN A 18 -8.18 2.74 7.40
C ASN A 18 -9.44 3.33 8.06
N PRO A 19 -10.38 2.54 8.62
CA PRO A 19 -11.60 3.11 9.21
C PRO A 19 -11.36 3.94 10.48
N ILE A 20 -10.25 3.71 11.19
CA ILE A 20 -9.97 4.32 12.50
C ILE A 20 -8.73 5.21 12.49
N ALA A 21 -7.93 5.19 11.42
CA ALA A 21 -6.68 5.93 11.32
C ALA A 21 -6.53 6.60 9.95
N PRO A 22 -5.94 7.81 9.89
CA PRO A 22 -5.59 8.45 8.63
C PRO A 22 -4.55 7.62 7.84
N PHE A 23 -4.55 7.80 6.51
CA PHE A 23 -3.72 7.01 5.58
C PHE A 23 -2.23 7.02 5.91
N TRP A 24 -1.68 8.11 6.48
CA TRP A 24 -0.25 8.19 6.83
C TRP A 24 0.12 7.25 7.98
N LEU A 25 -0.79 6.93 8.90
CA LEU A 25 -0.55 5.90 9.93
C LEU A 25 -0.51 4.51 9.32
N VAL A 26 -1.37 4.26 8.32
CA VAL A 26 -1.37 3.00 7.57
C VAL A 26 -0.05 2.83 6.81
N MET A 27 0.47 3.90 6.21
CA MET A 27 1.80 3.90 5.58
C MET A 27 2.91 3.52 6.57
N ILE A 28 2.91 4.10 7.78
CA ILE A 28 3.87 3.72 8.83
C ILE A 28 3.70 2.24 9.20
N GLY A 29 2.45 1.76 9.35
CA GLY A 29 2.17 0.35 9.61
C GLY A 29 2.74 -0.58 8.54
N ILE A 30 2.57 -0.24 7.26
CA ILE A 30 3.13 -1.01 6.13
C ILE A 30 4.67 -1.01 6.19
N ALA A 31 5.29 0.14 6.49
CA ALA A 31 6.74 0.21 6.63
C ALA A 31 7.25 -0.69 7.77
N VAL A 32 6.60 -0.67 8.94
CA VAL A 32 6.92 -1.54 10.06
C VAL A 32 6.75 -3.02 9.68
N LEU A 33 5.63 -3.39 9.06
CA LEU A 33 5.41 -4.77 8.60
C LEU A 33 6.48 -5.23 7.61
N SER A 34 6.83 -4.38 6.64
CA SER A 34 7.86 -4.69 5.66
C SER A 34 9.23 -4.86 6.31
N ALA A 35 9.57 -4.05 7.32
CA ALA A 35 10.79 -4.23 8.10
C ALA A 35 10.81 -5.59 8.83
N LEU A 36 9.69 -6.01 9.41
CA LEU A 36 9.55 -7.24 10.22
C LEU A 36 9.42 -8.54 9.40
N VAL A 37 8.88 -8.48 8.18
CA VAL A 37 8.64 -9.67 7.33
C VAL A 37 9.89 -10.07 6.53
N TYR A 38 10.91 -9.22 6.50
CA TYR A 38 12.15 -9.43 5.77
C TYR A 38 11.99 -9.77 4.27
N PRO A 39 11.18 -9.03 3.48
CA PRO A 39 11.21 -9.17 2.02
C PRO A 39 12.49 -8.53 1.45
N ASN A 40 12.81 -8.85 0.20
CA ASN A 40 13.77 -8.09 -0.59
C ASN A 40 13.15 -6.75 -1.06
N GLY A 41 13.95 -5.82 -1.58
CA GLY A 41 13.47 -4.47 -1.96
C GLY A 41 12.25 -4.48 -2.89
N ILE A 42 12.31 -5.24 -3.99
CA ILE A 42 11.18 -5.38 -4.92
C ILE A 42 9.97 -6.04 -4.25
N GLY A 43 10.19 -7.03 -3.38
CA GLY A 43 9.12 -7.69 -2.63
C GLY A 43 8.45 -6.77 -1.61
N GLY A 44 9.19 -5.85 -0.99
CA GLY A 44 8.65 -4.80 -0.13
C GLY A 44 7.83 -3.79 -0.92
N PHE A 45 8.37 -3.33 -2.06
CA PHE A 45 7.69 -2.40 -2.97
C PHE A 45 6.38 -2.98 -3.52
N LEU A 46 6.44 -4.15 -4.17
CA LEU A 46 5.23 -4.76 -4.72
C LEU A 46 4.29 -5.24 -3.61
N GLY A 47 4.82 -5.72 -2.49
CA GLY A 47 4.02 -6.25 -1.39
C GLY A 47 3.17 -5.18 -0.73
N GLY A 48 3.80 -4.07 -0.34
CA GLY A 48 3.09 -2.92 0.19
C GLY A 48 2.16 -2.29 -0.85
N GLY A 49 2.64 -2.13 -2.09
CA GLY A 49 1.89 -1.49 -3.17
C GLY A 49 0.65 -2.26 -3.57
N LEU A 50 0.76 -3.55 -3.90
CA LEU A 50 -0.39 -4.36 -4.28
C LEU A 50 -1.35 -4.53 -3.11
N GLY A 51 -0.86 -4.65 -1.88
CA GLY A 51 -1.72 -4.76 -0.71
C GLY A 51 -2.60 -3.52 -0.52
N MET A 52 -2.02 -2.33 -0.55
CA MET A 52 -2.76 -1.09 -0.36
C MET A 52 -3.58 -0.69 -1.59
N GLY A 53 -3.00 -0.79 -2.79
CA GLY A 53 -3.65 -0.44 -4.04
C GLY A 53 -4.86 -1.30 -4.36
N LEU A 54 -4.74 -2.64 -4.23
CA LEU A 54 -5.87 -3.55 -4.46
C LEU A 54 -6.95 -3.39 -3.38
N THR A 55 -6.58 -3.17 -2.12
CA THR A 55 -7.57 -2.90 -1.07
C THR A 55 -8.31 -1.60 -1.31
N TRP A 56 -7.63 -0.50 -1.65
CA TRP A 56 -8.27 0.78 -1.94
C TRP A 56 -9.18 0.70 -3.16
N LEU A 57 -8.74 0.04 -4.23
CA LEU A 57 -9.55 -0.20 -5.41
C LEU A 57 -10.79 -1.03 -5.06
N GLY A 58 -10.60 -2.16 -4.37
CA GLY A 58 -11.67 -3.07 -3.98
C GLY A 58 -12.68 -2.42 -3.03
N GLN A 59 -12.22 -1.69 -2.00
CA GLN A 59 -13.09 -0.96 -1.08
C GLN A 59 -13.87 0.14 -1.79
N SER A 60 -13.25 0.88 -2.71
CA SER A 60 -13.93 1.94 -3.46
C SER A 60 -15.06 1.39 -4.33
N ILE A 61 -14.82 0.26 -5.02
CA ILE A 61 -15.84 -0.44 -5.80
C ILE A 61 -16.94 -0.99 -4.89
N TYR A 62 -16.56 -1.66 -3.79
CA TYR A 62 -17.50 -2.24 -2.84
C TYR A 62 -18.43 -1.17 -2.24
N LEU A 63 -17.89 -0.05 -1.79
CA LEU A 63 -18.65 1.08 -1.26
C LEU A 63 -19.56 1.69 -2.33
N GLY A 64 -19.09 1.82 -3.57
CA GLY A 64 -19.91 2.30 -4.69
C GLY A 64 -21.14 1.43 -4.94
N ILE A 65 -20.96 0.11 -4.99
CA ILE A 65 -22.05 -0.86 -5.24
C ILE A 65 -23.02 -0.91 -4.04
N THR A 66 -22.50 -0.97 -2.81
CA THR A 66 -23.32 -1.16 -1.60
C THR A 66 -24.09 0.08 -1.18
N SER A 67 -23.55 1.28 -1.42
CA SER A 67 -24.23 2.53 -1.07
C SER A 67 -25.23 3.00 -2.12
N ALA A 68 -25.19 2.44 -3.34
CA ALA A 68 -25.92 2.94 -4.51
C ALA A 68 -25.79 4.48 -4.71
N SER A 69 -24.66 5.04 -4.26
CA SER A 69 -24.44 6.48 -4.20
C SER A 69 -23.93 7.02 -5.54
N SER A 70 -24.45 8.17 -5.95
CA SER A 70 -23.93 8.93 -7.11
C SER A 70 -22.68 9.76 -6.77
N LEU A 71 -22.20 9.70 -5.54
CA LEU A 71 -21.08 10.51 -5.07
C LEU A 71 -19.78 10.31 -5.87
N PRO A 72 -19.37 9.08 -6.25
CA PRO A 72 -18.19 8.89 -7.10
C PRO A 72 -18.31 9.63 -8.43
N ASP A 73 -19.48 9.62 -9.07
CA ASP A 73 -19.71 10.31 -10.34
C ASP A 73 -19.66 11.83 -10.19
N ARG A 74 -20.29 12.36 -9.14
CA ARG A 74 -20.23 13.80 -8.82
C ARG A 74 -18.80 14.25 -8.56
N MET A 75 -18.03 13.47 -7.80
CA MET A 75 -16.63 13.77 -7.54
C MET A 75 -15.79 13.65 -8.82
N GLY A 76 -16.06 12.65 -9.67
CA GLY A 76 -15.41 12.51 -10.97
C GLY A 76 -15.65 13.69 -11.89
N GLU A 77 -16.88 14.21 -11.96
CA GLU A 77 -17.24 15.43 -12.70
C GLU A 77 -16.53 16.66 -12.12
N LEU A 78 -16.61 16.88 -10.81
CA LEU A 78 -15.99 18.03 -10.12
C LEU A 78 -14.46 18.06 -10.26
N MET A 79 -13.82 16.90 -10.27
CA MET A 79 -12.37 16.78 -10.44
C MET A 79 -11.93 16.79 -11.92
N GLY A 80 -12.86 16.90 -12.87
CA GLY A 80 -12.55 16.88 -14.30
C GLY A 80 -12.11 15.52 -14.85
N LEU A 81 -12.41 14.43 -14.13
CA LEU A 81 -12.05 13.06 -14.49
C LEU A 81 -13.09 12.38 -15.41
N GLY A 82 -14.27 13.00 -15.56
CA GLY A 82 -15.33 12.60 -16.48
C GLY A 82 -16.17 11.39 -16.05
N SER A 83 -15.69 10.56 -15.11
CA SER A 83 -16.49 9.46 -14.54
C SER A 83 -16.05 9.10 -13.12
N GLY A 84 -16.96 8.56 -12.32
CA GLY A 84 -16.63 8.00 -11.01
C GLY A 84 -15.70 6.78 -11.10
N MET A 85 -15.76 6.01 -12.19
CA MET A 85 -14.87 4.87 -12.40
C MET A 85 -13.42 5.30 -12.61
N THR A 86 -13.19 6.41 -13.32
CA THR A 86 -11.85 7.01 -13.47
C THR A 86 -11.30 7.39 -12.09
N LEU A 87 -12.13 8.01 -11.24
CA LEU A 87 -11.75 8.36 -9.87
C LEU A 87 -11.35 7.12 -9.06
N VAL A 88 -12.16 6.05 -9.10
CA VAL A 88 -11.86 4.78 -8.43
C VAL A 88 -10.53 4.17 -8.89
N ALA A 89 -10.26 4.19 -10.20
CA ALA A 89 -8.98 3.70 -10.74
C ALA A 89 -7.79 4.53 -10.24
N VAL A 90 -7.92 5.87 -10.24
CA VAL A 90 -6.91 6.78 -9.70
C VAL A 90 -6.67 6.53 -8.21
N THR A 91 -7.73 6.32 -7.42
CA THR A 91 -7.62 5.96 -6.00
C THR A 91 -6.82 4.68 -5.81
N GLY A 92 -7.06 3.63 -6.61
CA GLY A 92 -6.28 2.40 -6.57
C GLY A 92 -4.80 2.62 -6.90
N ILE A 93 -4.50 3.44 -7.92
CA ILE A 93 -3.12 3.78 -8.31
C ILE A 93 -2.41 4.57 -7.20
N ILE A 94 -3.08 5.54 -6.59
CA ILE A 94 -2.52 6.30 -5.47
C ILE A 94 -2.26 5.37 -4.29
N GLY A 95 -3.21 4.50 -3.96
CA GLY A 95 -3.03 3.48 -2.92
C GLY A 95 -1.82 2.58 -3.20
N PHE A 96 -1.63 2.18 -4.45
CA PHE A 96 -0.45 1.41 -4.86
C PHE A 96 0.85 2.17 -4.63
N ILE A 97 0.94 3.42 -5.08
CA ILE A 97 2.15 4.24 -4.92
C ILE A 97 2.49 4.43 -3.44
N LEU A 98 1.50 4.81 -2.63
CA LEU A 98 1.68 5.02 -1.19
C LEU A 98 2.13 3.74 -0.48
N GLY A 99 1.46 2.61 -0.75
CA GLY A 99 1.83 1.33 -0.19
C GLY A 99 3.21 0.86 -0.64
N ALA A 100 3.57 1.09 -1.91
CA ALA A 100 4.82 0.62 -2.48
C ALA A 100 6.03 1.33 -1.88
N PHE A 101 5.97 2.66 -1.77
CA PHE A 101 7.03 3.42 -1.11
C PHE A 101 7.08 3.18 0.38
N SER A 102 5.95 2.96 1.04
CA SER A 102 5.92 2.56 2.46
C SER A 102 6.63 1.22 2.69
N GLY A 103 6.30 0.22 1.86
CA GLY A 103 6.92 -1.10 1.90
C GLY A 103 8.42 -1.04 1.62
N LEU A 104 8.84 -0.29 0.59
CA LEU A 104 10.26 -0.09 0.27
C LEU A 104 11.01 0.61 1.40
N THR A 105 10.46 1.67 1.98
CA THR A 105 11.05 2.37 3.13
C THR A 105 11.27 1.44 4.31
N GLY A 106 10.31 0.56 4.61
CA GLY A 106 10.48 -0.45 5.66
C GLY A 106 11.67 -1.39 5.42
N VAL A 107 11.86 -1.83 4.17
CA VAL A 107 13.01 -2.66 3.78
C VAL A 107 14.32 -1.90 3.97
N LEU A 108 14.40 -0.69 3.41
CA LEU A 108 15.63 0.12 3.45
C LEU A 108 15.98 0.53 4.88
N PHE A 109 14.98 0.88 5.70
CA PHE A 109 15.20 1.23 7.11
C PHE A 109 15.78 0.07 7.90
N ARG A 110 15.26 -1.15 7.70
CA ARG A 110 15.83 -2.38 8.28
C ARG A 110 17.28 -2.57 7.83
N ASP A 111 17.56 -2.41 6.53
CA ASP A 111 18.90 -2.63 5.98
C ASP A 111 19.93 -1.62 6.54
N LEU A 112 19.52 -0.39 6.83
CA LEU A 112 20.36 0.60 7.52
C LEU A 112 20.77 0.15 8.93
N LEU A 113 19.91 -0.59 9.63
CA LEU A 113 20.18 -1.08 10.99
C LEU A 113 21.00 -2.37 11.00
N GLN A 114 21.00 -3.12 9.90
CA GLN A 114 21.80 -4.33 9.77
C GLN A 114 23.26 -3.97 9.47
N LYS A 115 24.18 -4.33 10.38
CA LYS A 115 25.61 -4.19 10.10
C LYS A 115 25.98 -5.11 8.94
N SER A 116 26.41 -4.53 7.82
CA SER A 116 27.10 -5.31 6.78
C SER A 116 28.35 -5.91 7.42
N PRO A 117 28.54 -7.24 7.42
CA PRO A 117 29.81 -7.81 7.83
C PRO A 117 30.87 -7.22 6.88
N LYS A 118 31.75 -6.38 7.41
CA LYS A 118 32.96 -5.98 6.72
C LYS A 118 33.76 -7.26 6.55
N ASN A 119 33.64 -7.88 5.39
CA ASN A 119 34.50 -9.00 5.04
C ASN A 119 35.86 -8.39 4.69
N VAL A 120 36.65 -8.10 5.74
CA VAL A 120 38.01 -7.52 5.63
C VAL A 120 38.97 -8.49 4.91
N TYR A 121 38.57 -9.75 4.71
CA TYR A 121 39.36 -10.83 4.12
C TYR A 121 38.90 -11.30 2.74
N ARG A 122 38.23 -10.45 1.95
CA ARG A 122 38.21 -10.69 0.50
C ARG A 122 39.55 -10.22 -0.07
N GLY A 123 40.49 -11.16 -0.15
CA GLY A 123 41.74 -11.03 -0.91
C GLY A 123 41.51 -10.85 -2.40
#